data_AF-A0A0K1PWM0-F1
#
_entry.id   AF-A0A0K1PWM0-F1
#
_cell.length_a   1.000
_cell.length_b   1.000
_cell.length_c   1.000
_cell.angle_alpha   90.00
_cell.angle_beta   90.00
_cell.angle_gamma   90.00
#
_symmetry.space_group_name_H-M   'P 1'
#
loop_
_entity.id
_entity.type
_entity.pdbx_description
1 polymer ?
#
loop_
_entity_poly.entity_id
_entity_poly.type
_entity_poly.pdbx_seq_one_letter_code
_entity_poly.pdbx_strand_id
1 'polypeptide(L)'
;MFAALTACVLGFANGLRHALEPDHLAAVSTLVAGQKSARATVRYAAAWGAGHAAMLIVAGGALALLRKELPSLASDIFELVVALVLIGLGVRGLVQARLVPTGEAVKHRHGEIEHAHAGTTDHVHVSGWTLARLPFVVGLVHGLAGSGALAALVASRVPSAAFAISFITIYAIGAAVGMSALAGVLGWPLARLARSGRTMTFLIGASACVSLGIGIWWAAPIVARLVA
;
A
#
# COMPACT_ATOMS: atom_id res chain seq x y z
N MET A 1 -7.70 6.14 33.30
CA MET A 1 -6.70 5.13 32.90
C MET A 1 -7.30 4.06 31.98
N PHE A 2 -8.39 3.39 32.38
CA PHE A 2 -9.05 2.34 31.56
C PHE A 2 -9.46 2.82 30.16
N ALA A 3 -10.19 3.94 30.05
CA ALA A 3 -10.64 4.47 28.74
C ALA A 3 -9.49 4.80 27.77
N ALA A 4 -8.36 5.29 28.29
CA ALA A 4 -7.18 5.59 27.46
C ALA A 4 -6.53 4.31 26.95
N LEU A 5 -6.37 3.29 27.82
CA LEU A 5 -5.86 1.99 27.40
C LEU A 5 -6.76 1.32 26.36
N THR A 6 -8.08 1.37 26.56
CA THR A 6 -9.06 0.85 25.60
C THR A 6 -8.94 1.56 24.26
N ALA A 7 -8.80 2.89 24.24
CA ALA A 7 -8.61 3.65 23.01
C ALA A 7 -7.32 3.27 22.27
N CYS A 8 -6.21 3.05 23.00
CA CYS A 8 -4.96 2.59 22.41
C CYS A 8 -5.11 1.19 21.78
N VAL A 9 -5.71 0.24 22.51
CA VAL A 9 -5.92 -1.12 22.00
C VAL A 9 -6.83 -1.13 20.78
N LEU A 10 -7.94 -0.39 20.83
CA LEU A 10 -8.87 -0.27 19.70
C LEU A 10 -8.24 0.42 18.50
N GLY A 11 -7.49 1.51 18.70
CA GLY A 11 -6.79 2.20 17.63
C GLY A 11 -5.79 1.28 16.94
N PHE A 12 -4.98 0.56 17.71
CA PHE A 12 -3.99 -0.37 17.17
C PHE A 12 -4.66 -1.54 16.44
N ALA A 13 -5.68 -2.16 17.06
CA ALA A 13 -6.42 -3.27 16.45
C ALA A 13 -7.13 -2.86 15.15
N ASN A 14 -7.72 -1.66 15.12
CA ASN A 14 -8.32 -1.12 13.91
C ASN A 14 -7.27 -0.82 12.84
N GLY A 15 -6.08 -0.36 13.24
CA GLY A 15 -4.93 -0.22 12.34
C GLY A 15 -4.52 -1.55 11.72
N LEU A 16 -4.39 -2.61 12.53
CA LEU A 16 -4.13 -3.97 12.02
C LEU A 16 -5.21 -4.44 11.05
N ARG A 17 -6.49 -4.19 11.36
CA ARG A 17 -7.63 -4.54 10.49
C ARG A 17 -7.57 -3.79 9.16
N HIS A 18 -7.17 -2.51 9.19
CA HIS A 18 -7.06 -1.68 7.99
C HIS A 18 -6.09 -2.27 6.96
N ALA A 19 -5.00 -2.88 7.41
CA ALA A 19 -4.07 -3.57 6.51
C ALA A 19 -4.69 -4.76 5.73
N LEU A 20 -5.87 -5.24 6.15
CA LEU A 20 -6.63 -6.30 5.49
C LEU A 20 -7.71 -5.77 4.53
N GLU A 21 -7.78 -4.46 4.32
CA GLU A 21 -8.73 -3.89 3.36
C GLU A 21 -8.35 -4.25 1.91
N PRO A 22 -9.32 -4.28 0.98
CA PRO A 22 -9.13 -4.85 -0.35
C PRO A 22 -8.02 -4.17 -1.16
N ASP A 23 -7.83 -2.87 -1.00
CA ASP A 23 -6.77 -2.08 -1.62
C ASP A 23 -5.38 -2.50 -1.13
N HIS A 24 -5.20 -2.66 0.19
CA HIS A 24 -3.96 -3.13 0.77
C HIS A 24 -3.66 -4.58 0.40
N LEU A 25 -4.67 -5.46 0.42
CA LEU A 25 -4.51 -6.86 -0.02
C LEU A 25 -4.14 -6.95 -1.51
N ALA A 26 -4.76 -6.15 -2.36
CA ALA A 26 -4.43 -6.06 -3.79
C ALA A 26 -3.01 -5.54 -4.03
N ALA A 27 -2.63 -4.47 -3.32
CA ALA A 27 -1.29 -3.90 -3.42
C ALA A 27 -0.23 -4.88 -2.89
N VAL A 28 -0.41 -5.43 -1.69
CA VAL A 28 0.56 -6.35 -1.08
C VAL A 28 0.69 -7.63 -1.90
N SER A 29 -0.40 -8.21 -2.41
CA SER A 29 -0.32 -9.44 -3.21
C SER A 29 0.46 -9.25 -4.52
N THR A 30 0.25 -8.14 -5.22
CA THR A 30 1.01 -7.81 -6.45
C THR A 30 2.48 -7.50 -6.15
N LEU A 31 2.76 -6.79 -5.05
CA LEU A 31 4.11 -6.43 -4.63
C LEU A 31 4.91 -7.63 -4.12
N VAL A 32 4.29 -8.51 -3.33
CA VAL A 32 4.90 -9.73 -2.78
C VAL A 32 5.31 -10.68 -3.89
N ALA A 33 4.46 -10.86 -4.90
CA ALA A 33 4.72 -11.76 -6.02
C ALA A 33 5.95 -11.35 -6.85
N GLY A 34 6.39 -10.09 -6.77
CA GLY A 34 7.58 -9.59 -7.47
C GLY A 34 8.90 -9.66 -6.71
N GLN A 35 8.90 -10.09 -5.43
CA GLN A 35 10.10 -10.03 -4.58
C GLN A 35 10.82 -11.38 -4.46
N LYS A 36 12.17 -11.35 -4.46
CA LYS A 36 13.04 -12.54 -4.44
C LYS A 36 13.17 -13.20 -3.05
N SER A 37 12.80 -12.51 -1.96
CA SER A 37 12.92 -13.05 -0.61
C SER A 37 11.90 -12.43 0.34
N ALA A 38 11.46 -13.20 1.35
CA ALA A 38 10.55 -12.71 2.38
C ALA A 38 11.10 -11.45 3.09
N ARG A 39 12.42 -11.36 3.29
CA ARG A 39 13.05 -10.16 3.90
C ARG A 39 12.91 -8.93 3.00
N ALA A 40 13.09 -9.07 1.69
CA ALA A 40 12.90 -7.97 0.75
C ALA A 40 11.43 -7.51 0.73
N THR A 41 10.50 -8.47 0.74
CA THR A 41 9.06 -8.22 0.82
C THR A 41 8.68 -7.43 2.07
N VAL A 42 9.15 -7.85 3.25
CA VAL A 42 8.88 -7.16 4.51
C VAL A 42 9.51 -5.76 4.53
N ARG A 43 10.75 -5.59 4.04
CA ARG A 43 11.38 -4.25 3.97
C ARG A 43 10.63 -3.30 3.05
N TYR A 44 10.15 -3.80 1.91
CA TYR A 44 9.34 -3.03 0.98
C TYR A 44 8.03 -2.61 1.63
N ALA A 45 7.31 -3.56 2.23
CA ALA A 45 6.05 -3.31 2.92
C ALA A 45 6.22 -2.39 4.13
N ALA A 46 7.33 -2.47 4.86
CA ALA A 46 7.63 -1.57 5.96
C ALA A 46 7.87 -0.13 5.49
N ALA A 47 8.60 0.08 4.38
CA ALA A 47 8.78 1.41 3.80
C ALA A 47 7.45 2.00 3.30
N TRP A 48 6.62 1.17 2.68
CA TRP A 48 5.26 1.54 2.25
C TRP A 48 4.34 1.87 3.43
N GLY A 49 4.29 0.99 4.43
CA GLY A 49 3.52 1.21 5.66
C GLY A 49 3.99 2.43 6.44
N ALA A 50 5.30 2.74 6.45
CA ALA A 50 5.82 3.96 7.05
C ALA A 50 5.35 5.23 6.31
N GLY A 51 5.32 5.21 4.97
CA GLY A 51 4.78 6.31 4.17
C GLY A 51 3.29 6.52 4.44
N HIS A 52 2.53 5.43 4.46
CA HIS A 52 1.10 5.47 4.78
C HIS A 52 0.83 6.02 6.18
N ALA A 53 1.55 5.52 7.19
CA ALA A 53 1.44 6.02 8.55
C ALA A 53 1.81 7.51 8.67
N ALA A 54 2.88 7.94 7.99
CA ALA A 54 3.28 9.35 7.97
C ALA A 54 2.18 10.24 7.39
N MET A 55 1.55 9.82 6.30
CA MET A 55 0.46 10.57 5.69
C MET A 55 -0.76 10.68 6.62
N LEU A 56 -1.17 9.57 7.23
CA LEU A 56 -2.28 9.57 8.19
C LEU A 56 -2.02 10.51 9.37
N ILE A 57 -0.81 10.46 9.94
CA ILE A 57 -0.43 11.32 11.08
C ILE A 57 -0.41 12.79 10.65
N VAL A 58 0.14 13.11 9.48
CA VAL A 58 0.26 14.50 9.02
C VAL A 58 -1.10 15.07 8.61
N ALA A 59 -1.84 14.42 7.70
CA ALA A 59 -3.14 14.93 7.25
C ALA A 59 -4.21 14.81 8.34
N GLY A 60 -4.31 13.65 8.99
CA GLY A 60 -5.25 13.45 10.09
C GLY A 60 -4.95 14.37 11.27
N GLY A 61 -3.66 14.54 11.60
CA GLY A 61 -3.23 15.47 12.64
C GLY A 61 -3.56 16.92 12.29
N ALA A 62 -3.32 17.35 11.05
CA ALA A 62 -3.69 18.68 10.58
C ALA A 62 -5.21 18.92 10.65
N LEU A 63 -6.01 17.97 10.18
CA LEU A 63 -7.48 18.05 10.27
C LEU A 63 -7.97 18.10 11.72
N ALA A 64 -7.38 17.28 12.61
CA ALA A 64 -7.69 17.27 14.03
C ALA A 64 -7.32 18.58 14.74
N LEU A 65 -6.17 19.18 14.42
CA LEU A 65 -5.73 20.47 14.96
C LEU A 65 -6.62 21.62 14.47
N LEU A 66 -6.94 21.63 13.18
CA LEU A 66 -7.79 22.64 12.55
C LEU A 66 -9.28 22.43 12.85
N ARG A 67 -9.65 21.30 13.44
CA ARG A 67 -11.04 20.85 13.65
C ARG A 67 -11.87 20.91 12.36
N LYS A 68 -11.25 20.46 11.26
CA LYS A 68 -11.88 20.43 9.93
C LYS A 68 -12.14 19.01 9.48
N GLU A 69 -13.22 18.84 8.76
CA GLU A 69 -13.50 17.63 7.99
C GLU A 69 -12.80 17.68 6.64
N LEU A 70 -12.45 16.51 6.10
CA LEU A 70 -11.94 16.41 4.75
C LEU A 70 -13.10 16.68 3.76
N PRO A 71 -12.97 17.64 2.82
CA PRO A 71 -14.00 17.88 1.82
C PRO A 71 -14.29 16.62 0.99
N SER A 72 -15.56 16.38 0.65
CA SER A 72 -15.98 15.21 -0.13
C SER A 72 -15.23 15.08 -1.45
N LEU A 73 -15.03 16.19 -2.17
CA LEU A 73 -14.26 16.22 -3.42
C LEU A 73 -12.81 15.76 -3.21
N ALA A 74 -12.16 16.19 -2.12
CA ALA A 74 -10.79 15.79 -1.82
C ALA A 74 -10.72 14.29 -1.51
N SER A 75 -11.69 13.77 -0.75
CA SER A 75 -11.82 12.33 -0.48
C SER A 75 -12.00 11.53 -1.76
N ASP A 76 -12.92 11.94 -2.64
CA ASP A 76 -13.18 11.28 -3.92
C ASP A 76 -11.93 11.29 -4.82
N ILE A 77 -11.20 12.41 -4.88
CA ILE A 77 -9.94 12.50 -5.64
C ILE A 77 -8.88 11.54 -5.07
N PHE A 78 -8.71 11.48 -3.74
CA PHE A 78 -7.73 10.58 -3.13
C PHE A 78 -8.06 9.12 -3.38
N GLU A 79 -9.33 8.72 -3.21
CA GLU A 79 -9.79 7.38 -3.54
C GLU A 79 -9.59 7.05 -5.02
N LEU A 80 -9.88 7.98 -5.93
CA LEU A 80 -9.64 7.78 -7.37
C LEU A 80 -8.16 7.56 -7.66
N VAL A 81 -7.28 8.36 -7.07
CA VAL A 81 -5.82 8.20 -7.24
C VAL A 81 -5.38 6.82 -6.81
N VAL A 82 -5.88 6.29 -5.68
CA VAL A 82 -5.54 4.94 -5.23
C VAL A 82 -6.14 3.86 -6.13
N ALA A 83 -7.37 4.03 -6.60
CA ALA A 83 -7.95 3.12 -7.58
C ALA A 83 -7.10 3.06 -8.87
N LEU A 84 -6.60 4.20 -9.34
CA LEU A 84 -5.67 4.28 -10.48
C LEU A 84 -4.32 3.62 -10.18
N VAL A 85 -3.78 3.74 -8.96
CA VAL A 85 -2.59 2.99 -8.52
C VAL A 85 -2.83 1.48 -8.60
N LEU A 86 -3.97 0.98 -8.14
CA LEU A 86 -4.32 -0.45 -8.22
C LEU A 86 -4.45 -0.95 -9.66
N ILE A 87 -5.07 -0.15 -10.53
CA ILE A 87 -5.13 -0.40 -11.98
C ILE A 87 -3.73 -0.47 -12.57
N GLY A 88 -2.87 0.51 -12.27
CA GLY A 88 -1.49 0.55 -12.73
C GLY A 88 -0.66 -0.66 -12.28
N LEU A 89 -0.80 -1.06 -11.01
CA LEU A 89 -0.17 -2.27 -10.47
C LEU A 89 -0.68 -3.54 -11.17
N GLY A 90 -1.99 -3.61 -11.44
CA GLY A 90 -2.61 -4.71 -12.17
C GLY A 90 -2.12 -4.81 -13.62
N VAL A 91 -2.11 -3.71 -14.37
CA VAL A 91 -1.59 -3.68 -15.74
C VAL A 91 -0.12 -4.09 -15.76
N ARG A 92 0.70 -3.51 -14.89
CA ARG A 92 2.13 -3.86 -14.79
C ARG A 92 2.33 -5.35 -14.49
N GLY A 93 1.58 -5.91 -13.55
CA GLY A 93 1.68 -7.33 -13.20
C GLY A 93 1.28 -8.24 -14.36
N LEU A 94 0.25 -7.89 -15.14
CA LEU A 94 -0.14 -8.63 -16.33
C LEU A 94 0.92 -8.56 -17.44
N VAL A 95 1.51 -7.39 -17.64
CA VAL A 95 2.62 -7.20 -18.58
C VAL A 95 3.82 -8.05 -18.15
N GLN A 96 4.16 -8.05 -16.86
CA GLN A 96 5.24 -8.88 -16.32
C GLN A 96 4.97 -10.37 -16.50
N ALA A 97 3.74 -10.82 -16.26
CA ALA A 97 3.35 -12.22 -16.45
C ALA A 97 3.41 -12.66 -17.92
N ARG A 98 3.19 -11.73 -18.88
CA ARG A 98 3.25 -12.01 -20.32
C ARG A 98 4.66 -11.90 -20.91
N LEU A 99 5.44 -10.89 -20.51
CA LEU A 99 6.74 -10.55 -21.11
C LEU A 99 7.93 -11.23 -20.43
N VAL A 100 7.76 -11.73 -19.21
CA VAL A 100 8.78 -12.55 -18.53
C VAL A 100 8.28 -14.00 -18.45
N PRO A 101 8.10 -14.70 -19.58
CA PRO A 101 8.03 -16.14 -19.54
C PRO A 101 9.39 -16.65 -19.07
N THR A 102 9.38 -17.56 -18.11
CA THR A 102 10.54 -18.38 -17.73
C THR A 102 11.75 -17.67 -17.13
N GLY A 103 11.63 -17.04 -15.95
CA GLY A 103 12.73 -16.95 -14.96
C GLY A 103 14.10 -16.40 -15.41
N GLU A 104 14.20 -15.86 -16.61
CA GLU A 104 15.45 -15.40 -17.18
C GLU A 104 15.73 -14.01 -16.67
N ALA A 105 16.97 -13.85 -16.21
CA ALA A 105 17.44 -12.60 -15.70
C ALA A 105 17.64 -11.63 -16.86
N VAL A 106 16.84 -10.56 -16.90
CA VAL A 106 17.04 -9.45 -17.83
C VAL A 106 18.39 -8.82 -17.49
N LYS A 107 19.36 -8.99 -18.39
CA LYS A 107 20.70 -8.43 -18.24
C LYS A 107 20.66 -6.94 -18.54
N HIS A 108 21.18 -6.15 -17.61
CA HIS A 108 21.35 -4.71 -17.75
C HIS A 108 22.81 -4.34 -17.45
N ARG A 109 23.30 -3.29 -18.12
CA ARG A 109 24.66 -2.78 -17.96
C ARG A 109 24.62 -1.35 -17.42
N HIS A 110 25.33 -1.12 -16.32
CA HIS A 110 25.50 0.19 -15.69
C HIS A 110 26.97 0.59 -15.79
N GLY A 111 27.31 1.40 -16.81
CA GLY A 111 28.71 1.74 -17.08
C GLY A 111 29.55 0.48 -17.35
N GLU A 112 30.50 0.17 -16.47
CA GLU A 112 31.34 -1.04 -16.56
C GLU A 112 30.73 -2.29 -15.91
N ILE A 113 29.63 -2.17 -15.16
CA ILE A 113 29.08 -3.28 -14.36
C ILE A 113 27.87 -3.89 -15.08
N GLU A 114 28.00 -5.13 -15.54
CA GLU A 114 26.87 -5.95 -16.00
C GLU A 114 26.25 -6.73 -14.84
N HIS A 115 24.92 -6.68 -14.74
CA HIS A 115 24.17 -7.52 -13.81
C HIS A 115 22.81 -7.92 -14.37
N ALA A 116 22.27 -9.03 -13.89
CA ALA A 116 21.06 -9.64 -14.43
C ALA A 116 19.96 -9.74 -13.37
N HIS A 117 18.73 -9.33 -13.69
CA HIS A 117 17.58 -9.43 -12.79
C HIS A 117 16.43 -10.21 -13.42
N ALA A 118 16.04 -11.32 -12.80
CA ALA A 118 14.79 -12.00 -13.14
C ALA A 118 13.63 -11.17 -12.59
N GLY A 119 13.01 -10.36 -13.46
CA GLY A 119 11.87 -9.50 -13.16
C GLY A 119 12.19 -7.99 -13.15
N THR A 120 11.21 -7.19 -13.58
CA THR A 120 11.24 -5.72 -13.64
C THR A 120 10.97 -5.09 -12.28
N THR A 121 11.70 -5.49 -11.23
CA THR A 121 11.87 -4.57 -10.09
C THR A 121 12.80 -3.44 -10.54
N ASP A 122 12.28 -2.60 -11.42
CA ASP A 122 12.91 -1.35 -11.85
C ASP A 122 13.41 -0.63 -10.62
N HIS A 123 14.73 -0.53 -10.50
CA HIS A 123 15.33 0.57 -9.78
C HIS A 123 15.47 1.69 -10.78
N VAL A 124 14.40 2.46 -10.97
CA VAL A 124 14.49 3.69 -11.76
C VAL A 124 15.36 4.67 -10.97
N HIS A 125 16.65 4.69 -11.29
CA HIS A 125 17.55 5.74 -10.84
C HIS A 125 17.32 6.97 -11.70
N VAL A 126 16.36 7.82 -11.31
CA VAL A 126 16.34 9.20 -11.79
C VAL A 126 17.33 9.98 -10.92
N SER A 127 18.49 10.36 -11.48
CA SER A 127 19.43 11.30 -10.86
C SER A 127 19.89 10.94 -9.42
N GLY A 128 20.25 9.67 -9.15
CA GLY A 128 20.86 9.26 -7.87
C GLY A 128 19.88 8.86 -6.75
N TRP A 129 18.58 8.73 -7.03
CA TRP A 129 17.58 8.33 -6.04
C TRP A 129 17.51 6.79 -5.88
N THR A 130 17.55 6.29 -4.64
CA THR A 130 17.56 4.85 -4.33
C THR A 130 16.14 4.29 -4.10
N LEU A 131 15.94 3.03 -4.50
CA LEU A 131 14.71 2.24 -4.50
C LEU A 131 13.85 2.24 -3.23
N ALA A 132 14.40 2.64 -2.09
CA ALA A 132 13.67 2.72 -0.83
C ALA A 132 12.61 3.84 -0.81
N ARG A 133 12.69 4.83 -1.73
CA ARG A 133 11.78 6.00 -1.74
C ARG A 133 10.44 5.71 -2.41
N LEU A 134 10.39 4.87 -3.43
CA LEU A 134 9.16 4.57 -4.17
C LEU A 134 8.08 3.89 -3.30
N PRO A 135 8.36 2.82 -2.52
CA PRO A 135 7.36 2.24 -1.62
C PRO A 135 6.84 3.28 -0.63
N PHE A 136 7.71 4.11 -0.06
CA PHE A 136 7.31 5.17 0.86
C PHE A 136 6.37 6.19 0.19
N VAL A 137 6.68 6.63 -1.03
CA VAL A 137 5.80 7.55 -1.79
C VAL A 137 4.46 6.92 -2.13
N VAL A 138 4.45 5.66 -2.59
CA VAL A 138 3.20 4.91 -2.78
C VAL A 138 2.43 4.83 -1.46
N GLY A 139 3.14 4.68 -0.34
CA GLY A 139 2.57 4.68 1.00
C GLY A 139 1.89 6.00 1.32
N LEU A 140 2.57 7.12 1.05
CA LEU A 140 1.99 8.46 1.23
C LEU A 140 0.69 8.60 0.43
N VAL A 141 0.71 8.23 -0.86
CA VAL A 141 -0.48 8.28 -1.72
C VAL A 141 -1.60 7.39 -1.18
N HIS A 142 -1.25 6.17 -0.77
CA HIS A 142 -2.21 5.21 -0.24
C HIS A 142 -2.75 5.58 1.14
N GLY A 143 -2.04 6.42 1.91
CA GLY A 143 -2.52 6.96 3.19
C GLY A 143 -3.43 8.18 3.03
N LEU A 144 -3.51 8.76 1.82
CA LEU A 144 -4.51 9.78 1.50
C LEU A 144 -5.87 9.17 1.17
N ALA A 145 -5.90 8.00 0.51
CA ALA A 145 -7.11 7.20 0.38
C ALA A 145 -7.31 6.32 1.61
N GLY A 146 -8.55 5.94 1.90
CA GLY A 146 -8.92 5.38 3.21
C GLY A 146 -9.90 6.29 3.95
N SER A 147 -10.80 6.90 3.17
CA SER A 147 -11.83 7.85 3.58
C SER A 147 -12.64 7.39 4.80
N GLY A 148 -12.80 6.10 5.06
CA GLY A 148 -13.44 5.57 6.26
C GLY A 148 -12.68 5.81 7.58
N ALA A 149 -11.34 5.81 7.56
CA ALA A 149 -10.53 5.97 8.76
C ALA A 149 -10.37 7.43 9.18
N LEU A 150 -10.15 8.34 8.22
CA LEU A 150 -10.16 9.79 8.47
C LEU A 150 -11.58 10.31 8.79
N ALA A 151 -12.62 9.79 8.12
CA ALA A 151 -14.00 10.15 8.43
C ALA A 151 -14.46 9.66 9.80
N ALA A 152 -14.11 8.44 10.23
CA ALA A 152 -14.46 7.93 11.57
C ALA A 152 -13.74 8.70 12.71
N LEU A 153 -12.55 9.25 12.41
CA LEU A 153 -11.72 9.94 13.38
C LEU A 153 -12.17 11.38 13.63
N VAL A 154 -12.75 12.04 12.61
CA VAL A 154 -13.38 13.37 12.75
C VAL A 154 -14.85 13.27 13.22
N ALA A 155 -15.59 12.23 12.81
CA ALA A 155 -17.02 12.09 13.10
C ALA A 155 -17.39 11.83 14.58
N SER A 156 -16.45 11.47 15.46
CA SER A 156 -16.78 10.90 16.78
C SER A 156 -16.81 11.87 17.97
N ARG A 157 -16.78 13.20 17.77
CA ARG A 157 -16.79 14.20 18.88
C ARG A 157 -15.71 13.94 19.92
N VAL A 158 -14.50 13.61 19.46
CA VAL A 158 -13.36 13.33 20.33
C VAL A 158 -13.11 14.55 21.24
N PRO A 159 -12.99 14.36 22.57
CA PRO A 159 -12.99 15.47 23.53
C PRO A 159 -11.81 16.45 23.40
N SER A 160 -10.72 16.06 22.71
CA SER A 160 -9.57 16.94 22.47
C SER A 160 -8.77 16.56 21.22
N ALA A 161 -8.10 17.55 20.62
CA ALA A 161 -7.18 17.33 19.50
C ALA A 161 -6.01 16.40 19.89
N ALA A 162 -5.53 16.49 21.13
CA ALA A 162 -4.47 15.62 21.64
C ALA A 162 -4.89 14.14 21.65
N PHE A 163 -6.14 13.84 22.02
CA PHE A 163 -6.65 12.48 21.95
C PHE A 163 -6.77 12.00 20.51
N ALA A 164 -7.31 12.85 19.61
CA ALA A 164 -7.42 12.50 18.20
C ALA A 164 -6.05 12.18 17.58
N ILE A 165 -5.04 13.03 17.79
CA ILE A 165 -3.67 12.82 17.31
C ILE A 165 -3.05 11.54 17.88
N SER A 166 -3.24 11.29 19.18
CA SER A 166 -2.74 10.06 19.83
C SER A 166 -3.40 8.82 19.22
N PHE A 167 -4.71 8.87 19.00
CA PHE A 167 -5.47 7.78 18.38
C PHE A 167 -5.02 7.54 16.92
N ILE A 168 -4.88 8.60 16.10
CA ILE A 168 -4.34 8.50 14.73
C ILE A 168 -2.97 7.85 14.75
N THR A 169 -2.09 8.29 15.65
CA THR A 169 -0.70 7.80 15.71
C THR A 169 -0.67 6.31 16.01
N ILE A 170 -1.46 5.85 16.99
CA ILE A 170 -1.54 4.43 17.35
C ILE A 170 -2.16 3.60 16.23
N TYR A 171 -3.22 4.12 15.59
CA TYR A 171 -3.83 3.52 14.42
C TYR A 171 -2.85 3.38 13.26
N ALA A 172 -2.12 4.44 12.95
CA ALA A 172 -1.12 4.48 11.89
C ALA A 172 0.04 3.50 12.14
N ILE A 173 0.50 3.38 13.39
CA ILE A 173 1.49 2.36 13.78
C ILE A 173 0.90 0.96 13.59
N GLY A 174 -0.34 0.72 14.04
CA GLY A 174 -1.05 -0.54 13.84
C GLY A 174 -1.16 -0.92 12.36
N ALA A 175 -1.51 0.03 11.50
CA ALA A 175 -1.58 -0.17 10.05
C ALA A 175 -0.21 -0.52 9.46
N ALA A 176 0.85 0.23 9.78
CA ALA A 176 2.20 -0.05 9.30
C ALA A 176 2.71 -1.44 9.73
N VAL A 177 2.46 -1.81 10.99
CA VAL A 177 2.77 -3.15 11.51
C VAL A 177 1.95 -4.22 10.79
N GLY A 178 0.64 -3.99 10.62
CA GLY A 178 -0.27 -4.90 9.93
C GLY A 178 0.14 -5.16 8.48
N MET A 179 0.46 -4.11 7.73
CA MET A 179 0.94 -4.21 6.34
C MET A 179 2.27 -4.99 6.25
N SER A 180 3.20 -4.72 7.16
CA SER A 180 4.48 -5.42 7.22
C SER A 180 4.32 -6.90 7.57
N ALA A 181 3.45 -7.20 8.54
CA ALA A 181 3.12 -8.55 8.97
C ALA A 181 2.42 -9.34 7.86
N LEU A 182 1.40 -8.75 7.22
CA LEU A 182 0.69 -9.32 6.09
C LEU A 182 1.65 -9.69 4.96
N ALA A 183 2.55 -8.78 4.60
CA ALA A 183 3.55 -9.01 3.55
C ALA A 183 4.53 -10.15 3.93
N GLY A 184 4.90 -10.27 5.20
CA GLY A 184 5.72 -11.38 5.70
C GLY A 184 4.99 -12.72 5.68
N VAL A 185 3.76 -12.75 6.21
CA VAL A 185 2.91 -13.95 6.29
C VAL A 185 2.53 -14.47 4.92
N LEU A 186 2.22 -13.59 3.96
CA LEU A 186 1.94 -13.98 2.58
C LEU A 186 3.23 -14.29 1.80
N GLY A 187 4.28 -13.49 2.00
CA GLY A 187 5.54 -13.63 1.26
C GLY A 187 6.31 -14.91 1.55
N TRP A 188 6.23 -15.44 2.77
CA TRP A 188 6.91 -16.68 3.13
C TRP A 188 6.40 -17.94 2.39
N PRO A 189 5.10 -18.28 2.39
CA PRO A 189 4.58 -19.43 1.64
C PRO A 189 4.68 -19.20 0.14
N LEU A 190 4.46 -17.97 -0.35
CA LEU A 190 4.60 -17.64 -1.78
C LEU A 190 6.03 -17.86 -2.28
N ALA A 191 7.05 -17.43 -1.52
CA ALA A 191 8.45 -17.69 -1.88
C ALA A 191 8.80 -19.18 -1.91
N ARG A 192 8.12 -20.01 -1.11
CA ARG A 192 8.28 -21.48 -1.13
C ARG A 192 7.51 -22.16 -2.26
N LEU A 193 6.38 -21.61 -2.67
CA LEU A 193 5.53 -22.15 -3.73
C LEU A 193 6.04 -21.76 -5.13
N ALA A 194 6.57 -20.55 -5.26
CA ALA A 194 7.09 -19.98 -6.50
C ALA A 194 8.50 -20.48 -6.87
N ARG A 195 8.78 -21.77 -6.64
CA ARG A 195 10.07 -22.40 -7.02
C ARG A 195 10.20 -22.63 -8.52
N SER A 196 9.06 -22.71 -9.23
CA SER A 196 9.02 -22.80 -10.68
C SER A 196 8.62 -21.45 -11.29
N GLY A 197 9.22 -21.12 -12.44
CA GLY A 197 8.88 -19.89 -13.16
C GLY A 197 7.41 -19.83 -13.55
N ARG A 198 6.79 -20.96 -13.91
CA ARG A 198 5.35 -21.02 -14.26
C ARG A 198 4.44 -20.68 -13.09
N THR A 199 4.73 -21.22 -11.90
CA THR A 199 3.97 -20.91 -10.68
C THR A 199 4.11 -19.44 -10.31
N MET A 200 5.32 -18.88 -10.41
CA MET A 200 5.56 -17.45 -10.19
C MET A 200 4.74 -16.58 -11.17
N THR A 201 4.81 -16.88 -12.47
CA THR A 201 4.06 -16.17 -13.50
C THR A 201 2.55 -16.23 -13.26
N PHE A 202 2.02 -17.40 -12.87
CA PHE A 202 0.60 -17.55 -12.52
C PHE A 202 0.22 -16.70 -11.31
N LEU A 203 1.02 -16.73 -10.23
CA LEU A 203 0.75 -15.96 -9.02
C LEU A 203 0.78 -14.45 -9.30
N ILE A 204 1.77 -13.96 -10.05
CA ILE A 204 1.83 -12.56 -10.49
C ILE A 204 0.59 -12.21 -11.31
N GLY A 205 0.24 -13.03 -12.31
CA GLY A 205 -0.93 -12.79 -13.16
C GLY A 205 -2.25 -12.79 -12.39
N ALA A 206 -2.43 -13.72 -11.45
CA ALA A 206 -3.62 -13.81 -10.62
C ALA A 206 -3.76 -12.58 -9.70
N SER A 207 -2.70 -12.21 -8.97
CA SER A 207 -2.70 -11.00 -8.14
C SER A 207 -2.92 -9.74 -8.97
N ALA A 208 -2.37 -9.68 -10.18
CA ALA A 208 -2.55 -8.57 -11.11
C ALA A 208 -4.02 -8.43 -11.58
N CYS A 209 -4.68 -9.53 -11.92
CA CYS A 209 -6.10 -9.55 -12.24
C CYS A 209 -6.96 -9.05 -11.07
N VAL A 210 -6.66 -9.49 -9.84
CA VAL A 210 -7.37 -9.06 -8.63
C VAL A 210 -7.20 -7.56 -8.42
N SER A 211 -5.96 -7.04 -8.50
CA SER A 211 -5.67 -5.62 -8.35
C SER A 211 -6.37 -4.76 -9.41
N LEU A 212 -6.33 -5.21 -10.68
CA LEU A 212 -7.00 -4.52 -11.78
C LEU A 212 -8.53 -4.50 -11.58
N GLY A 213 -9.12 -5.64 -11.22
CA GLY A 213 -10.55 -5.77 -11.00
C GLY A 213 -11.05 -4.88 -9.85
N ILE A 214 -10.35 -4.90 -8.71
CA ILE A 214 -10.66 -4.04 -7.56
C ILE A 214 -10.52 -2.56 -7.94
N GLY A 215 -9.43 -2.19 -8.60
CA GLY A 215 -9.20 -0.80 -9.02
C GLY A 215 -10.29 -0.27 -9.97
N ILE A 216 -10.71 -1.06 -10.97
CA ILE A 216 -11.80 -0.68 -11.88
C ILE A 216 -13.13 -0.55 -11.13
N TRP A 217 -13.46 -1.55 -10.30
CA TRP A 217 -14.70 -1.55 -9.53
C TRP A 217 -14.80 -0.37 -8.57
N TRP A 218 -13.67 -0.01 -7.94
CA TRP A 218 -13.60 1.13 -7.02
C TRP A 218 -13.65 2.48 -7.76
N ALA A 219 -12.97 2.61 -8.90
CA ALA A 219 -12.95 3.86 -9.68
C ALA A 219 -14.31 4.22 -10.26
N ALA A 220 -15.10 3.24 -10.72
CA ALA A 220 -16.35 3.46 -11.44
C ALA A 220 -17.37 4.38 -10.73
N PRO A 221 -17.76 4.15 -9.46
CA PRO A 221 -18.70 5.04 -8.76
C PRO A 221 -18.11 6.41 -8.45
N ILE A 222 -16.79 6.54 -8.31
CA ILE A 222 -16.14 7.83 -8.03
C ILE A 222 -16.16 8.71 -9.28
N VAL A 223 -15.81 8.16 -10.44
CA VAL A 223 -15.86 8.88 -11.72
C VAL A 223 -17.28 9.37 -11.99
N ALA A 224 -18.30 8.55 -11.70
CA ALA A 224 -19.70 8.97 -11.84
C ALA A 224 -20.05 10.18 -10.96
N ARG A 225 -19.53 10.26 -9.72
CA ARG A 225 -19.74 11.42 -8.83
C ARG A 225 -18.99 12.68 -9.27
N LEU A 226 -17.82 12.53 -9.89
CA LEU A 226 -16.98 13.67 -10.31
C LEU A 226 -17.42 14.33 -11.63
N VAL A 227 -18.19 13.61 -12.45
CA VAL A 227 -18.63 14.07 -13.78
C VAL A 227 -20.11 14.50 -13.79
N ALA A 228 -20.88 14.15 -12.77
CA ALA A 228 -22.27 14.57 -12.57
C ALA A 228 -22.36 16.00 -12.02
#